data_AF-A0A521FZM0-F1
#
_entry.id   AF-A0A521FZM0-F1
#
_cell.length_a   1.000
_cell.length_b   1.000
_cell.length_c   1.000
_cell.angle_alpha   90.00
_cell.angle_beta   90.00
_cell.angle_gamma   90.00
#
_symmetry.space_group_name_H-M   'P 1'
#
loop_
_entity.id
_entity.type
_entity.pdbx_description
1 polymer ?
#
loop_
_entity_poly.entity_id
_entity_poly.type
_entity_poly.pdbx_seq_one_letter_code
_entity_poly.pdbx_strand_id
1 'polypeptide(L)'
;MKTMYERVTFVLAAAVYLFFHLRGGKTIGEMLTGTIMQLLTTAPYCIGFTWILTRMISYPHHGKELAWDRIARIFFAIGIFFGFFFALYENADHAENERLRQEQSQPSILTTRNPEHAPVHRKKAPLD
;
A
#
# COMPACT_ATOMS: atom_id res chain seq x y z
N MET A 1 -35.41 -18.23 2.21
CA MET A 1 -34.52 -18.94 3.15
C MET A 1 -33.10 -18.81 2.60
N LYS A 2 -32.16 -18.21 3.33
CA LYS A 2 -30.77 -18.13 2.85
C LYS A 2 -30.18 -19.54 2.85
N THR A 3 -29.65 -19.98 1.71
CA THR A 3 -29.08 -21.33 1.58
C THR A 3 -27.75 -21.43 2.35
N MET A 4 -27.36 -22.65 2.75
CA MET A 4 -26.05 -22.87 3.41
C MET A 4 -24.89 -22.35 2.55
N TYR A 5 -25.01 -22.49 1.22
CA TYR A 5 -24.03 -21.98 0.26
C TYR A 5 -23.87 -20.45 0.30
N GLU A 6 -24.96 -19.70 0.42
CA GLU A 6 -24.91 -18.24 0.52
C GLU A 6 -24.18 -17.78 1.78
N ARG A 7 -24.37 -18.48 2.90
CA ARG A 7 -23.67 -18.18 4.16
C ARG A 7 -22.17 -18.46 4.05
N VAL A 8 -21.80 -19.61 3.48
CA VAL A 8 -20.38 -19.98 3.31
C VAL A 8 -19.67 -18.99 2.39
N THR A 9 -20.26 -18.67 1.24
CA THR A 9 -19.66 -17.70 0.30
C THR A 9 -19.56 -16.29 0.89
N PHE A 10 -20.51 -15.90 1.73
CA PHE A 10 -20.47 -14.62 2.44
C PHE A 10 -19.32 -14.58 3.46
N VAL A 11 -19.19 -15.63 4.28
CA VAL A 11 -18.10 -15.75 5.27
C VAL A 11 -16.74 -15.79 4.57
N LEU A 12 -16.64 -16.52 3.46
CA LEU A 12 -15.42 -16.57 2.66
C LEU A 12 -15.05 -15.19 2.12
N ALA A 13 -16.01 -14.42 1.60
CA ALA A 13 -15.77 -13.06 1.13
C ALA A 13 -15.28 -12.14 2.25
N ALA A 14 -15.88 -12.23 3.45
CA ALA A 14 -15.45 -11.46 4.61
C ALA A 14 -14.03 -11.86 5.08
N ALA A 15 -13.71 -13.16 5.06
CA ALA A 15 -12.38 -13.66 5.41
C ALA A 15 -11.30 -13.18 4.43
N VAL A 16 -11.58 -13.24 3.12
CA VAL A 16 -10.67 -12.72 2.09
C VAL A 16 -10.50 -11.21 2.23
N TYR A 17 -11.60 -10.46 2.48
CA TYR A 17 -11.53 -9.02 2.73
C TYR A 17 -10.60 -8.68 3.90
N LEU A 18 -10.71 -9.42 5.01
CA LEU A 18 -9.86 -9.21 6.18
C LEU A 18 -8.39 -9.57 5.88
N PHE A 19 -8.15 -10.66 5.13
CA PHE A 19 -6.82 -11.09 4.73
C PHE A 19 -6.08 -10.01 3.92
N PHE A 20 -6.77 -9.35 2.99
CA PHE A 20 -6.18 -8.26 2.18
C PHE A 20 -5.94 -6.96 2.96
N HIS A 21 -6.60 -6.78 4.10
CA HIS A 21 -6.38 -5.63 4.97
C HIS A 21 -5.37 -5.91 6.09
N LEU A 22 -4.89 -7.15 6.19
CA LEU A 22 -3.97 -7.57 7.22
C LEU A 22 -2.62 -6.89 6.99
N ARG A 23 -2.31 -5.88 7.81
CA ARG A 23 -1.05 -5.13 7.76
C ARG A 23 0.04 -5.92 8.47
N GLY A 24 1.21 -6.09 7.87
CA GLY A 24 2.38 -6.66 8.56
C GLY A 24 2.87 -5.78 9.72
N GLY A 25 3.36 -6.39 10.80
CA GLY A 25 3.93 -5.70 11.96
C GLY A 25 4.93 -6.58 12.69
N LYS A 26 5.84 -6.00 13.48
CA LYS A 26 6.84 -6.77 14.25
C LYS A 26 6.21 -7.40 15.49
N THR A 27 5.10 -6.84 15.95
CA THR A 27 4.32 -7.35 17.07
C THR A 27 2.85 -7.52 16.67
N ILE A 28 2.13 -8.39 17.40
CA ILE A 28 0.68 -8.59 17.21
C ILE A 28 -0.08 -7.27 17.39
N GLY A 29 0.34 -6.41 18.33
CA GLY A 29 -0.30 -5.11 18.57
C GLY A 29 -0.14 -4.14 17.40
N GLU A 30 1.05 -4.08 16.79
CA GLU A 30 1.30 -3.27 15.59
C GLU A 30 0.50 -3.77 14.40
N MET A 31 0.43 -5.10 14.23
CA MET A 31 -0.33 -5.76 13.17
C MET A 31 -1.83 -5.40 13.26
N LEU A 32 -2.41 -5.48 14.46
CA LEU A 32 -3.81 -5.17 14.71
C LEU A 32 -4.10 -3.68 14.49
N THR A 33 -3.26 -2.81 15.05
CA THR A 33 -3.42 -1.35 14.94
C THR A 33 -3.26 -0.90 13.49
N GLY A 34 -2.26 -1.41 12.78
CA GLY A 34 -2.04 -1.12 11.37
C GLY A 34 -3.21 -1.59 10.50
N THR A 35 -3.73 -2.79 10.75
CA THR A 35 -4.92 -3.31 10.07
C THR A 35 -6.13 -2.42 10.33
N ILE A 36 -6.41 -2.05 11.58
CA ILE A 36 -7.53 -1.18 11.93
C ILE A 36 -7.41 0.20 11.25
N MET A 37 -6.22 0.80 11.26
CA MET A 37 -5.98 2.08 10.59
C MET A 37 -6.15 1.96 9.07
N GLN A 38 -5.70 0.85 8.49
CA GLN A 38 -5.92 0.57 7.07
C GLN A 38 -7.41 0.43 6.75
N LEU A 39 -8.20 -0.29 7.57
CA LEU A 39 -9.65 -0.34 7.41
C LEU A 39 -10.30 1.04 7.56
N LEU A 40 -9.90 1.83 8.54
CA LEU A 40 -10.46 3.17 8.78
C LEU A 40 -10.17 4.13 7.62
N THR A 41 -8.99 4.03 7.02
CA THR A 41 -8.61 4.85 5.87
C THR A 41 -9.32 4.39 4.60
N THR A 42 -9.52 3.09 4.38
CA THR A 42 -10.22 2.59 3.19
C THR A 42 -11.75 2.61 3.31
N ALA A 43 -12.30 2.60 4.52
CA ALA A 43 -13.74 2.49 4.76
C ALA A 43 -14.56 3.62 4.11
N PRO A 44 -14.21 4.92 4.22
CA PRO A 44 -14.97 5.99 3.57
C PRO A 44 -15.05 5.82 2.06
N TYR A 45 -13.94 5.41 1.43
CA TYR A 45 -13.90 5.14 -0.01
C TYR A 45 -14.76 3.93 -0.36
N CYS A 46 -14.65 2.83 0.40
CA CYS A 46 -15.46 1.64 0.19
C CYS A 46 -16.96 1.93 0.31
N ILE A 47 -17.37 2.74 1.30
CA ILE A 47 -18.77 3.16 1.48
C ILE A 47 -19.23 4.00 0.28
N GLY A 48 -18.44 5.00 -0.13
CA GLY A 48 -18.78 5.86 -1.27
C GLY A 48 -18.94 5.08 -2.57
N PHE A 49 -17.96 4.24 -2.92
CA PHE A 49 -18.03 3.40 -4.12
C PHE A 49 -19.17 2.38 -4.05
N THR A 50 -19.40 1.77 -2.89
CA THR A 50 -20.52 0.83 -2.70
C THR A 50 -21.85 1.53 -2.93
N TRP A 51 -22.02 2.73 -2.38
CA TRP A 51 -23.23 3.53 -2.59
C TRP A 51 -23.45 3.87 -4.07
N ILE A 52 -22.40 4.31 -4.77
CA ILE A 52 -22.48 4.62 -6.21
C ILE A 52 -22.86 3.35 -7.00
N LEU A 53 -22.17 2.23 -6.78
CA LEU A 53 -22.43 0.99 -7.50
C LEU A 53 -23.82 0.43 -7.22
N THR A 54 -24.26 0.43 -5.96
CA THR A 54 -25.60 -0.04 -5.61
C THR A 54 -26.68 0.81 -6.27
N ARG A 55 -26.50 2.13 -6.35
CA ARG A 55 -27.42 3.03 -7.08
C ARG A 55 -27.39 2.78 -8.59
N MET A 56 -26.22 2.60 -9.19
CA MET A 56 -26.09 2.25 -10.61
C MET A 56 -26.78 0.91 -10.94
N ILE A 57 -26.64 -0.10 -10.08
CA ILE A 57 -27.28 -1.42 -10.26
C ILE A 57 -28.79 -1.35 -10.03
N SER A 58 -29.26 -0.57 -9.04
CA SER A 58 -30.70 -0.37 -8.78
C SER A 58 -31.42 0.43 -9.86
N TYR A 59 -30.70 1.28 -10.61
CA TYR A 59 -31.27 2.15 -11.63
C TYR A 59 -32.10 1.42 -12.71
N PRO A 60 -31.60 0.37 -13.40
CA PRO A 60 -32.40 -0.39 -14.38
C PRO A 60 -33.55 -1.18 -13.75
N HIS A 61 -33.53 -1.44 -12.45
CA HIS A 61 -34.58 -2.19 -11.73
C HIS A 61 -35.67 -1.28 -11.15
N HIS A 62 -35.91 -0.10 -11.75
CA HIS A 62 -36.91 0.88 -11.29
C HIS A 62 -36.70 1.30 -9.81
N GLY A 63 -35.45 1.33 -9.35
CA GLY A 63 -35.11 1.74 -7.99
C GLY A 63 -35.38 0.67 -6.93
N LYS A 64 -35.63 -0.58 -7.29
CA LYS A 64 -35.77 -1.67 -6.32
C LYS A 64 -34.47 -1.81 -5.52
N GLU A 65 -34.58 -1.75 -4.20
CA GLU A 65 -33.41 -1.83 -3.32
C GLU A 65 -32.74 -3.20 -3.41
N LEU A 66 -31.41 -3.20 -3.49
CA LEU A 66 -30.64 -4.43 -3.43
C LEU A 66 -30.76 -5.06 -2.04
N ALA A 67 -30.84 -6.39 -1.98
CA ALA A 67 -30.73 -7.11 -0.71
C ALA A 67 -29.40 -6.76 -0.01
N TRP A 68 -29.44 -6.54 1.30
CA TRP A 68 -28.28 -6.23 2.13
C TRP A 68 -27.09 -7.19 1.94
N ASP A 69 -27.37 -8.46 1.64
CA ASP A 69 -26.35 -9.46 1.32
C ASP A 69 -25.49 -9.05 0.11
N ARG A 70 -26.14 -8.53 -0.93
CA ARG A 70 -25.47 -8.08 -2.16
C ARG A 70 -24.70 -6.79 -1.93
N ILE A 71 -25.25 -5.86 -1.14
CA ILE A 71 -24.57 -4.61 -0.76
C ILE A 71 -23.27 -4.93 -0.02
N ALA A 72 -23.33 -5.82 0.99
CA ALA A 72 -22.15 -6.23 1.75
C ALA A 72 -21.11 -6.96 0.88
N ARG A 73 -21.52 -7.79 -0.08
CA ARG A 73 -20.60 -8.41 -1.05
C ARG A 73 -19.91 -7.38 -1.95
N ILE A 74 -20.64 -6.37 -2.42
CA ILE A 74 -20.08 -5.27 -3.22
C ILE A 74 -19.05 -4.49 -2.37
N PHE A 75 -19.37 -4.21 -1.11
CA PHE A 75 -18.46 -3.58 -0.17
C PHE A 75 -17.17 -4.39 0.02
N PHE A 76 -17.27 -5.70 0.26
CA PHE A 76 -16.10 -6.57 0.38
C PHE A 76 -15.26 -6.59 -0.90
N ALA A 77 -15.90 -6.66 -2.07
CA ALA A 77 -15.20 -6.67 -3.35
C ALA A 77 -14.40 -5.39 -3.58
N ILE A 78 -15.02 -4.22 -3.38
CA ILE A 78 -14.34 -2.93 -3.46
C ILE A 78 -13.19 -2.88 -2.45
N GLY A 79 -13.46 -3.29 -1.22
CA GLY A 79 -12.47 -3.36 -0.16
C GLY A 79 -11.25 -4.20 -0.53
N ILE A 80 -11.46 -5.39 -1.11
CA ILE A 80 -10.37 -6.26 -1.57
C ILE A 80 -9.52 -5.55 -2.63
N PHE A 81 -10.14 -4.83 -3.59
CA PHE A 81 -9.39 -4.04 -4.56
C PHE A 81 -8.53 -2.97 -3.89
N PHE A 82 -9.09 -2.19 -2.97
CA PHE A 82 -8.32 -1.18 -2.24
C PHE A 82 -7.17 -1.82 -1.43
N GLY A 83 -7.44 -2.88 -0.66
CA GLY A 83 -6.41 -3.58 0.11
C GLY A 83 -5.29 -4.11 -0.79
N PHE A 84 -5.64 -4.66 -1.95
CA PHE A 84 -4.68 -5.11 -2.95
C PHE A 84 -3.81 -3.96 -3.51
N PHE A 85 -4.43 -2.86 -3.93
CA PHE A 85 -3.67 -1.71 -4.45
C PHE A 85 -2.79 -1.05 -3.38
N PHE A 86 -3.25 -0.96 -2.14
CA PHE A 86 -2.44 -0.49 -1.01
C PHE A 86 -1.23 -1.39 -0.78
N ALA A 87 -1.41 -2.70 -0.81
CA ALA A 87 -0.30 -3.65 -0.68
C ALA A 87 0.70 -3.52 -1.84
N LEU A 88 0.23 -3.32 -3.07
CA LEU A 88 1.11 -3.06 -4.21
C LEU A 88 1.92 -1.76 -4.04
N TYR A 89 1.25 -0.69 -3.60
CA TYR A 89 1.90 0.61 -3.40
C TYR A 89 2.96 0.55 -2.31
N GLU A 90 2.65 -0.08 -1.16
CA GLU A 90 3.60 -0.26 -0.07
C GLU A 90 4.82 -1.10 -0.49
N ASN A 91 4.61 -2.17 -1.27
CA ASN A 91 5.72 -2.97 -1.77
C ASN A 91 6.61 -2.20 -2.75
N ALA A 92 6.03 -1.33 -3.58
CA ALA A 92 6.78 -0.46 -4.48
C ALA A 92 7.62 0.56 -3.69
N ASP A 93 7.01 1.21 -2.69
CA ASP A 93 7.71 2.15 -1.79
C ASP A 93 8.87 1.47 -1.05
N HIS A 94 8.68 0.22 -0.57
CA HIS A 94 9.74 -0.53 0.08
C HIS A 94 10.91 -0.82 -0.88
N ALA A 95 10.61 -1.22 -2.11
CA ALA A 95 11.64 -1.50 -3.12
C ALA A 95 12.44 -0.23 -3.51
N GLU A 96 11.79 0.93 -3.59
CA GLU A 96 12.47 2.20 -3.86
C GLU A 96 13.35 2.63 -2.68
N ASN A 97 12.84 2.55 -1.45
CA ASN A 97 13.58 2.89 -0.24
C ASN A 97 14.82 2.02 -0.04
N GLU A 98 14.76 0.73 -0.41
CA GLU A 98 15.92 -0.16 -0.38
C GLU A 98 17.00 0.24 -1.39
N ARG A 99 16.61 0.69 -2.59
CA ARG A 99 17.57 1.22 -3.60
C ARG A 99 18.27 2.47 -3.11
N LEU A 100 17.51 3.43 -2.57
CA LEU A 100 18.08 4.67 -2.00
C LEU A 100 19.04 4.38 -0.85
N ARG A 101 18.71 3.40 0.01
CA ARG A 101 19.61 2.95 1.09
C ARG A 101 20.87 2.29 0.54
N GLN A 102 20.80 1.51 -0.52
CA GLN A 102 21.97 0.92 -1.17
C GLN A 102 22.87 1.99 -1.81
N GLU A 103 22.29 3.00 -2.46
CA GLU A 103 23.01 4.13 -3.04
C GLU A 103 23.71 4.97 -1.96
N GLN A 104 23.07 5.21 -0.82
CA GLN A 104 23.69 5.92 0.31
C GLN A 104 24.73 5.09 1.08
N SER A 105 24.55 3.76 1.13
CA SER A 105 25.45 2.86 1.86
C SER A 105 26.68 2.47 1.05
N GLN A 106 26.72 2.79 -0.25
CA GLN A 106 27.91 2.63 -1.08
C GLN A 106 28.80 3.86 -0.87
N PRO A 107 29.89 3.79 -0.07
CA PRO A 107 30.83 4.89 0.02
C PRO A 107 31.46 5.04 -1.36
N SER A 108 31.62 6.27 -1.82
CA SER A 108 32.18 6.63 -3.12
C SER A 108 33.59 6.06 -3.33
N ILE A 109 33.75 4.77 -3.68
CA ILE A 109 35.03 4.18 -4.10
C ILE A 109 35.32 4.52 -5.57
N LEU A 110 34.97 5.74 -6.00
CA LEU A 110 35.26 6.26 -7.34
C LEU A 110 35.74 7.72 -7.33
N THR A 111 36.30 8.18 -6.20
CA THR A 111 37.11 9.41 -6.14
C THR A 111 38.53 9.11 -5.65
N THR A 112 39.14 8.04 -6.17
CA THR A 112 40.58 7.79 -5.95
C THR A 112 41.21 7.19 -7.19
N ARG A 113 41.25 7.97 -8.28
CA ARG A 113 42.24 7.73 -9.33
C ARG A 113 42.61 9.02 -10.06
N ASN A 114 43.28 9.94 -9.36
CA ASN A 114 44.43 10.66 -9.93
C ASN A 114 45.23 11.45 -8.87
N PRO A 115 46.40 10.97 -8.41
CA PRO A 115 47.37 11.78 -7.71
C PRO A 115 48.52 12.18 -8.64
N GLU A 116 48.25 12.83 -9.78
CA GLU A 116 49.33 13.22 -10.70
C GLU A 116 49.52 14.72 -10.92
N HIS A 117 48.87 15.62 -10.17
CA HIS A 117 49.22 17.05 -10.21
C HIS A 117 49.47 17.60 -8.80
N ALA A 118 50.62 17.24 -8.24
CA ALA A 118 51.24 17.99 -7.17
C ALA A 118 51.83 19.30 -7.75
N PRO A 119 51.43 20.50 -7.31
CA PRO A 119 52.17 21.71 -7.64
C PRO A 119 53.52 21.66 -6.91
N VAL A 120 54.58 21.49 -7.69
CA VAL A 120 55.97 21.60 -7.24
C VAL A 120 56.18 22.94 -6.54
N HIS A 121 56.64 22.86 -5.29
CA HIS A 121 57.12 23.98 -4.49
C HIS A 121 58.11 24.85 -5.28
N ARG A 122 57.76 26.11 -5.55
CA ARG A 122 58.74 27.15 -5.88
C ARG A 122 59.01 27.99 -4.63
N LYS A 123 60.07 27.66 -3.90
CA LYS A 123 60.65 28.55 -2.88
C LYS A 123 61.00 29.88 -3.56
N LYS A 124 60.39 30.98 -3.12
CA LYS A 124 60.91 32.32 -3.41
C LYS A 124 62.01 32.61 -2.40
N ALA A 125 63.22 32.87 -2.90
CA ALA A 125 64.32 33.40 -2.09
C ALA A 125 64.00 34.85 -1.66
N PRO A 126 64.45 35.28 -0.47
CA PRO A 126 64.43 36.70 -0.11
C PRO A 126 65.51 37.44 -0.92
N LEU A 127 65.16 38.60 -1.48
CA LEU A 127 66.14 39.60 -1.88
C LEU A 127 66.23 40.62 -0.73
N ASP A 128 67.48 41.00 -0.46
CA ASP A 128 67.96 41.90 0.57
C ASP A 128 67.39 43.32 0.47
#